data_AF-A0A9E3W601-F1
#
_entry.id   AF-A0A9E3W601-F1
#
_cell.length_a   1.000
_cell.length_b   1.000
_cell.length_c   1.000
_cell.angle_alpha   90.00
_cell.angle_beta   90.00
_cell.angle_gamma   90.00
#
_symmetry.space_group_name_H-M   'P 1'
#
loop_
_entity.id
_entity.type
_entity.pdbx_description
1 polymer ?
#
loop_
_entity_poly.entity_id
_entity_poly.type
_entity_poly.pdbx_seq_one_letter_code
_entity_poly.pdbx_strand_id
1 'polypeptide(L)'
;MGTRILNRHMRAANAQALTPNPLYALLRVQNNSQTKLRVIQIGLVSIDFLMVGLAFLVAYSLRFEGATSVLFDTGLMDTAFYQSTVIFLIPLWLVLFRIFRAYNPSILFSGHQEYTGIFNACTVGIMLVIAALFFDTQLVIARGWLVMGWIFSFGFVFIGRFAFRRFIYWSRSRGHFMTATYIVGANAEGVAIAEHLMSAPQHGINILGFLDDNLGVGEAVMPDVVVHGPTLRAEELCTKFGVERLIVATSGIDREDLQRMFKRFVNVDDVSVWLSSGMYEMLTTGVRVQDIGSMAMISVNRVRLTGINMIMKSAMDYIGAVLALI
;
A
#
# COMPACT_ATOMS: atom_id res chain seq x y z
N MET A 1 4.42 -59.82 -26.33
CA MET A 1 3.60 -58.87 -27.11
C MET A 1 2.47 -58.31 -26.22
N GLY A 2 2.82 -57.67 -25.08
CA GLY A 2 1.88 -57.47 -23.96
C GLY A 2 2.08 -56.20 -23.15
N THR A 3 2.60 -55.14 -23.76
CA THR A 3 2.92 -53.86 -23.07
C THR A 3 2.31 -52.62 -23.74
N ARG A 4 1.33 -52.80 -24.64
CA ARG A 4 0.68 -51.68 -25.35
C ARG A 4 -0.77 -51.36 -24.96
N ILE A 5 -1.39 -52.13 -24.05
CA ILE A 5 -2.81 -51.92 -23.69
C ILE A 5 -2.99 -51.22 -22.33
N LEU A 6 -2.00 -51.27 -21.43
CA LEU A 6 -2.13 -50.62 -20.11
C LEU A 6 -1.94 -49.08 -20.14
N ASN A 7 -1.45 -48.51 -21.25
CA ASN A 7 -1.06 -47.10 -21.33
C ASN A 7 -2.16 -46.15 -21.83
N ARG A 8 -3.35 -46.66 -22.21
CA ARG A 8 -4.51 -45.83 -22.60
C ARG A 8 -5.48 -45.56 -21.47
N HIS A 9 -5.59 -46.44 -20.47
CA HIS A 9 -6.52 -46.24 -19.35
C HIS A 9 -5.98 -45.34 -18.23
N MET A 10 -4.65 -45.20 -18.06
CA MET A 10 -4.09 -44.23 -17.11
C MET A 10 -4.03 -42.78 -17.63
N ARG A 11 -4.11 -42.56 -18.95
CA ARG A 11 -4.15 -41.20 -19.52
C ARG A 11 -5.55 -40.58 -19.54
N ALA A 12 -6.60 -41.37 -19.36
CA ALA A 12 -7.98 -40.87 -19.27
C ALA A 12 -8.40 -40.52 -17.83
N ALA A 13 -7.74 -41.08 -16.81
CA ALA A 13 -8.07 -40.83 -15.40
C ALA A 13 -7.46 -39.54 -14.81
N ASN A 14 -6.59 -38.85 -15.55
CA ASN A 14 -5.90 -37.63 -15.08
C ASN A 14 -6.37 -36.35 -15.78
N ALA A 15 -7.53 -36.39 -16.45
CA ALA A 15 -8.08 -35.27 -17.21
C ALA A 15 -9.51 -34.87 -16.80
N GLN A 16 -10.07 -35.45 -15.74
CA GLN A 16 -11.40 -35.10 -15.24
C GLN A 16 -11.36 -34.78 -13.75
N ALA A 17 -11.94 -33.61 -13.43
CA ALA A 17 -12.22 -33.04 -12.12
C ALA A 17 -11.12 -32.19 -11.47
N LEU A 18 -10.81 -31.05 -12.09
CA LEU A 18 -10.67 -29.77 -11.38
C LEU A 18 -11.34 -28.69 -12.25
N THR A 19 -12.66 -28.81 -12.44
CA THR A 19 -13.42 -27.61 -12.78
C THR A 19 -13.30 -26.66 -11.59
N PRO A 20 -12.82 -25.42 -11.77
CA PRO A 20 -12.64 -24.51 -10.65
C PRO A 20 -14.02 -24.25 -10.04
N ASN A 21 -14.27 -24.84 -8.88
CA ASN A 21 -15.48 -24.60 -8.13
C ASN A 21 -15.54 -23.08 -7.85
N PRO A 22 -16.59 -22.36 -8.29
CA PRO A 22 -16.67 -20.91 -8.13
C PRO A 22 -16.61 -20.51 -6.65
N LEU A 23 -17.05 -21.40 -5.75
CA LEU A 23 -16.97 -21.18 -4.30
C LEU A 23 -15.52 -21.24 -3.78
N TYR A 24 -14.66 -22.06 -4.40
CA TYR A 24 -13.23 -22.12 -4.11
C TYR A 24 -12.49 -20.89 -4.65
N ALA A 25 -12.89 -20.38 -5.82
CA ALA A 25 -12.38 -19.11 -6.36
C ALA A 25 -12.77 -17.92 -5.47
N LEU A 26 -13.98 -17.90 -4.91
CA LEU A 26 -14.43 -16.86 -3.97
C LEU A 26 -13.67 -16.90 -2.64
N LEU A 27 -13.43 -18.09 -2.07
CA LEU A 27 -12.61 -18.26 -0.87
C LEU A 27 -11.13 -17.87 -1.12
N ARG A 28 -10.62 -18.14 -2.33
CA ARG A 28 -9.24 -17.81 -2.75
C ARG A 28 -9.03 -16.31 -2.99
N VAL A 29 -10.01 -15.62 -3.59
CA VAL A 29 -9.99 -14.16 -3.75
C VAL A 29 -10.00 -13.46 -2.39
N GLN A 30 -10.67 -14.02 -1.38
CA GLN A 30 -10.74 -13.46 -0.03
C GLN A 30 -9.40 -13.55 0.74
N ASN A 31 -8.54 -14.51 0.39
CA ASN A 31 -7.25 -14.72 1.04
C ASN A 31 -6.08 -14.00 0.38
N ASN A 32 -6.24 -13.35 -0.78
CA ASN A 32 -5.11 -12.66 -1.41
C ASN A 32 -4.73 -11.37 -0.63
N SER A 33 -3.43 -11.19 -0.35
CA SER A 33 -2.87 -9.98 0.29
C SER A 33 -3.33 -8.68 -0.40
N GLN A 34 -3.52 -8.70 -1.71
CA GLN A 34 -4.04 -7.57 -2.49
C GLN A 34 -5.50 -7.27 -2.17
N THR A 35 -6.33 -8.31 -2.00
CA THR A 35 -7.74 -8.14 -1.61
C THR A 35 -7.85 -7.58 -0.19
N LYS A 36 -7.04 -8.08 0.75
CA LYS A 36 -6.97 -7.55 2.12
C LYS A 36 -6.60 -6.06 2.13
N LEU A 37 -5.60 -5.67 1.33
CA LEU A 37 -5.23 -4.25 1.17
C LEU A 37 -6.34 -3.42 0.54
N ARG A 38 -7.04 -3.94 -0.48
CA ARG A 38 -8.20 -3.25 -1.07
C ARG A 38 -9.34 -3.06 -0.07
N VAL A 39 -9.63 -4.06 0.77
CA VAL A 39 -10.65 -3.94 1.84
C VAL A 39 -10.27 -2.84 2.81
N ILE A 40 -9.00 -2.77 3.23
CA ILE A 40 -8.48 -1.70 4.09
C ILE A 40 -8.63 -0.33 3.40
N GLN A 41 -8.30 -0.23 2.11
CA GLN A 41 -8.43 1.01 1.35
C GLN A 41 -9.89 1.45 1.19
N ILE A 42 -10.80 0.52 0.87
CA ILE A 42 -12.24 0.82 0.74
C ILE A 42 -12.77 1.29 2.10
N GLY A 43 -12.44 0.59 3.18
CA GLY A 43 -12.82 1.00 4.54
C GLY A 43 -12.30 2.40 4.89
N LEU A 44 -11.06 2.72 4.51
CA LEU A 44 -10.47 4.04 4.71
C LEU A 44 -11.21 5.13 3.93
N VAL A 45 -11.52 4.90 2.64
CA VAL A 45 -12.30 5.82 1.81
C VAL A 45 -13.71 6.04 2.39
N SER A 46 -14.35 4.97 2.88
CA SER A 46 -15.67 5.07 3.52
C SER A 46 -15.61 5.91 4.80
N ILE A 47 -14.57 5.76 5.62
CA ILE A 47 -14.38 6.58 6.82
C ILE A 47 -14.14 8.03 6.43
N ASP A 48 -13.27 8.31 5.47
CA ASP A 48 -13.01 9.68 5.01
C ASP A 48 -14.27 10.34 4.45
N PHE A 49 -15.09 9.60 3.69
CA PHE A 49 -16.40 10.06 3.21
C PHE A 49 -17.30 10.49 4.38
N LEU A 50 -17.43 9.65 5.40
CA LEU A 50 -18.26 9.93 6.58
C LEU A 50 -17.70 11.10 7.39
N MET A 51 -16.37 11.18 7.56
CA MET A 51 -15.72 12.24 8.35
C MET A 51 -15.82 13.60 7.66
N VAL A 52 -15.67 13.66 6.34
CA VAL A 52 -15.85 14.91 5.57
C VAL A 52 -17.32 15.34 5.60
N GLY A 53 -18.27 14.42 5.40
CA GLY A 53 -19.69 14.72 5.54
C GLY A 53 -20.04 15.25 6.93
N LEU A 54 -19.58 14.57 7.98
CA LEU A 54 -19.76 14.99 9.37
C LEU A 54 -19.12 16.35 9.65
N ALA A 55 -17.94 16.63 9.10
CA ALA A 55 -17.25 17.90 9.28
C ALA A 55 -18.06 19.08 8.75
N PHE A 56 -18.62 18.96 7.55
CA PHE A 56 -19.45 20.02 6.97
C PHE A 56 -20.82 20.16 7.65
N LEU A 57 -21.41 19.07 8.14
CA LEU A 57 -22.63 19.11 8.94
C LEU A 57 -22.40 19.83 10.26
N VAL A 58 -21.32 19.49 10.98
CA VAL A 58 -20.96 20.17 12.24
C VAL A 58 -20.59 21.64 11.98
N ALA A 59 -19.89 21.94 10.88
CA ALA A 59 -19.62 23.31 10.47
C ALA A 59 -20.92 24.10 10.21
N TYR A 60 -21.92 23.47 9.57
CA TYR A 60 -23.22 24.09 9.30
C TYR A 60 -23.96 24.40 10.60
N SER A 61 -24.15 23.39 11.45
CA SER A 61 -24.86 23.58 12.72
C SER A 61 -24.16 24.60 13.60
N LEU A 62 -22.82 24.58 13.72
CA LEU A 62 -22.11 25.59 14.53
C LEU A 62 -22.23 27.00 13.95
N ARG A 63 -22.26 27.15 12.62
CA ARG A 63 -22.35 28.45 11.94
C ARG A 63 -23.75 29.07 12.00
N PHE A 64 -24.80 28.27 11.84
CA PHE A 64 -26.16 28.76 11.62
C PHE A 64 -27.12 28.49 12.79
N GLU A 65 -26.88 27.43 13.57
CA GLU A 65 -27.76 27.01 14.67
C GLU A 65 -27.09 27.16 16.06
N GLY A 66 -25.76 27.20 16.09
CA GLY A 66 -24.95 27.17 17.31
C GLY A 66 -24.45 28.54 17.77
N ALA A 67 -23.45 28.55 18.65
CA ALA A 67 -22.96 29.75 19.33
C ALA A 67 -22.51 30.88 18.40
N THR A 68 -22.15 30.60 17.15
CA THR A 68 -21.70 31.62 16.21
C THR A 68 -22.82 32.27 15.40
N SER A 69 -24.05 31.73 15.44
CA SER A 69 -25.22 32.37 14.82
C SER A 69 -25.59 33.69 15.50
N VAL A 70 -25.27 33.81 16.80
CA VAL A 70 -25.46 35.04 17.59
C VAL A 70 -24.45 36.12 17.21
N LEU A 71 -23.27 35.71 16.70
CA LEU A 71 -22.16 36.61 16.39
C LEU A 71 -22.13 37.06 14.92
N PHE A 72 -22.81 36.35 14.03
CA PHE A 72 -22.76 36.59 12.58
C PHE A 72 -24.14 36.46 11.95
N ASP A 73 -24.47 37.39 11.04
CA ASP A 73 -25.73 37.40 10.32
C ASP A 73 -26.04 36.03 9.68
N THR A 74 -27.27 35.56 9.92
CA THR A 74 -27.83 34.29 9.43
C THR A 74 -28.64 34.48 8.15
N GLY A 75 -28.69 35.69 7.57
CA GLY A 75 -29.44 35.99 6.34
C GLY A 75 -29.09 35.14 5.11
N LEU A 76 -28.02 34.33 5.17
CA LEU A 76 -27.61 33.37 4.14
C LEU A 76 -28.01 31.92 4.46
N MET A 77 -28.90 31.68 5.43
CA MET A 77 -29.28 30.34 5.88
C MET A 77 -30.28 29.68 4.93
N ASP A 78 -29.77 29.20 3.79
CA ASP A 78 -30.51 28.28 2.91
C ASP A 78 -30.00 26.85 3.12
N THR A 79 -30.69 26.09 3.98
CA THR A 79 -30.30 24.71 4.31
C THR A 79 -30.18 23.81 3.07
N ALA A 80 -31.06 23.96 2.07
CA ALA A 80 -31.04 23.13 0.87
C ALA A 80 -29.83 23.45 -0.02
N PHE A 81 -29.46 24.72 -0.12
CA PHE A 81 -28.25 25.15 -0.80
C PHE A 81 -26.97 24.60 -0.14
N TYR A 82 -26.85 24.64 1.18
CA TYR A 82 -25.65 24.08 1.85
C TYR A 82 -25.60 22.55 1.76
N GLN A 83 -26.74 21.85 1.91
CA GLN A 83 -26.79 20.40 1.77
C GLN A 83 -26.39 19.96 0.35
N SER A 84 -26.92 20.59 -0.69
CA SER A 84 -26.53 20.32 -2.07
C SER A 84 -25.04 20.64 -2.32
N THR A 85 -24.53 21.74 -1.76
CA THR A 85 -23.11 22.08 -1.83
C THR A 85 -22.24 20.98 -1.21
N VAL A 86 -22.59 20.46 -0.03
CA VAL A 86 -21.84 19.38 0.63
C VAL A 86 -21.77 18.10 -0.22
N ILE A 87 -22.83 17.77 -0.96
CA ILE A 87 -22.85 16.62 -1.89
C ILE A 87 -21.77 16.78 -2.97
N PHE A 88 -21.46 18.01 -3.40
CA PHE A 88 -20.36 18.28 -4.34
C PHE A 88 -18.99 18.38 -3.66
N LEU A 89 -18.91 18.86 -2.42
CA LEU A 89 -17.64 18.98 -1.69
C LEU A 89 -17.07 17.62 -1.28
N ILE A 90 -17.89 16.66 -0.88
CA ILE A 90 -17.43 15.33 -0.49
C ILE A 90 -16.60 14.64 -1.60
N PRO A 91 -17.09 14.46 -2.84
CA PRO A 91 -16.29 13.84 -3.90
C PRO A 91 -15.06 14.67 -4.25
N LEU A 92 -15.13 16.00 -4.20
CA LEU A 92 -13.96 16.87 -4.40
C LEU A 92 -12.86 16.56 -3.36
N TRP A 93 -13.20 16.47 -2.08
CA TRP A 93 -12.26 16.11 -1.02
C TRP A 93 -11.66 14.72 -1.21
N LEU A 94 -12.47 13.73 -1.58
CA LEU A 94 -12.00 12.37 -1.83
C LEU A 94 -11.02 12.30 -3.03
N VAL A 95 -11.28 13.06 -4.09
CA VAL A 95 -10.37 13.21 -5.24
C VAL A 95 -9.07 13.87 -4.81
N LEU A 96 -9.12 14.93 -4.00
CA LEU A 96 -7.92 15.58 -3.47
C LEU A 96 -7.11 14.62 -2.60
N PHE A 97 -7.74 13.87 -1.70
CA PHE A 97 -7.05 12.83 -0.92
C PHE A 97 -6.38 11.78 -1.82
N ARG A 98 -6.98 11.45 -2.96
CA ARG A 98 -6.37 10.57 -3.96
C ARG A 98 -5.13 11.21 -4.62
N ILE A 99 -5.22 12.47 -5.04
CA ILE A 99 -4.12 13.22 -5.68
C ILE A 99 -2.92 13.36 -4.72
N PHE A 100 -3.20 13.68 -3.46
CA PHE A 100 -2.21 13.77 -2.39
C PHE A 100 -1.75 12.40 -1.85
N ARG A 101 -2.06 11.32 -2.58
CA ARG A 101 -1.62 9.94 -2.29
C ARG A 101 -2.01 9.44 -0.90
N ALA A 102 -3.05 9.99 -0.29
CA ALA A 102 -3.50 9.63 1.06
C ALA A 102 -4.05 8.19 1.16
N TYR A 103 -4.23 7.50 0.02
CA TYR A 103 -4.67 6.10 -0.07
C TYR A 103 -3.57 5.14 -0.57
N ASN A 104 -2.33 5.59 -0.70
CA ASN A 104 -1.24 4.76 -1.20
C ASN A 104 -0.75 3.78 -0.10
N PRO A 105 -0.74 2.46 -0.33
CA PRO A 105 -0.27 1.46 0.65
C PRO A 105 1.17 1.70 1.13
N SER A 106 2.04 2.31 0.32
CA SER A 106 3.42 2.60 0.70
C SER A 106 3.57 3.76 1.68
N ILE A 107 2.53 4.59 1.81
CA ILE A 107 2.50 5.77 2.71
C ILE A 107 1.55 5.52 3.88
N LEU A 108 0.59 4.60 3.72
CA LEU A 108 -0.25 4.09 4.79
C LEU A 108 0.64 3.67 5.96
N PHE A 109 0.34 4.18 7.15
CA PHE A 109 1.09 3.90 8.39
C PHE A 109 2.42 4.64 8.56
N SER A 110 2.89 5.45 7.59
CA SER A 110 4.07 6.30 7.77
C SER A 110 3.84 7.48 8.73
N GLY A 111 2.61 7.67 9.22
CA GLY A 111 2.24 8.70 10.20
C GLY A 111 2.40 10.10 9.62
N HIS A 112 3.59 10.66 9.74
CA HIS A 112 3.92 12.04 9.34
C HIS A 112 3.56 12.35 7.88
N GLN A 113 4.00 11.52 6.93
CA GLN A 113 3.74 11.75 5.50
C GLN A 113 2.25 11.70 5.15
N GLU A 114 1.49 10.84 5.83
CA GLU A 114 0.05 10.70 5.62
C GLU A 114 -0.71 11.96 6.08
N TYR A 115 -0.40 12.45 7.29
CA TYR A 115 -1.10 13.60 7.86
C TYR A 115 -0.77 14.92 7.16
N THR A 116 0.49 15.10 6.73
CA THR A 116 0.88 16.24 5.89
C THR A 116 0.12 16.23 4.55
N GLY A 117 -0.07 15.04 3.95
CA GLY A 117 -0.86 14.89 2.73
C GLY A 117 -2.33 15.29 2.91
N ILE A 118 -2.94 14.91 4.04
CA ILE A 118 -4.33 15.27 4.37
C ILE A 118 -4.46 16.77 4.60
N PHE A 119 -3.54 17.36 5.37
CA PHE A 119 -3.54 18.81 5.62
C PHE A 119 -3.44 19.61 4.33
N ASN A 120 -2.52 19.22 3.44
CA ASN A 120 -2.35 19.86 2.14
C ASN A 120 -3.59 19.67 1.26
N ALA A 121 -4.20 18.49 1.26
CA ALA A 121 -5.43 18.23 0.51
C ALA A 121 -6.61 19.08 1.01
N CYS A 122 -6.81 19.20 2.32
CA CYS A 122 -7.84 20.07 2.88
C CYS A 122 -7.58 21.54 2.53
N THR A 123 -6.33 21.99 2.61
CA THR A 123 -5.92 23.37 2.28
C THR A 123 -6.13 23.70 0.81
N VAL A 124 -5.73 22.81 -0.10
CA VAL A 124 -6.00 22.98 -1.53
C VAL A 124 -7.50 22.90 -1.82
N GLY A 125 -8.24 22.04 -1.12
CA GLY A 125 -9.70 21.93 -1.25
C GLY A 125 -10.39 23.25 -0.93
N ILE A 126 -10.08 23.87 0.21
CA ILE A 126 -10.68 25.16 0.54
C ILE A 126 -10.21 26.27 -0.40
N MET A 127 -8.94 26.28 -0.83
CA MET A 127 -8.45 27.25 -1.81
C MET A 127 -9.19 27.15 -3.15
N LEU A 128 -9.48 25.93 -3.62
CA LEU A 128 -10.26 25.71 -4.85
C LEU A 128 -11.70 26.21 -4.70
N VAL A 129 -12.34 25.97 -3.56
CA VAL A 129 -13.69 26.49 -3.29
C VAL A 129 -13.68 28.02 -3.25
N ILE A 130 -12.71 28.62 -2.56
CA ILE A 130 -12.54 30.08 -2.52
C ILE A 130 -12.32 30.65 -3.93
N ALA A 131 -11.45 30.02 -4.72
CA ALA A 131 -11.21 30.44 -6.10
C ALA A 131 -12.49 30.36 -6.95
N ALA A 132 -13.28 29.29 -6.81
CA ALA A 132 -14.57 29.16 -7.50
C ALA A 132 -15.55 30.29 -7.14
N LEU A 133 -15.60 30.70 -5.87
CA LEU A 133 -16.40 31.83 -5.40
C LEU A 133 -15.95 33.19 -5.96
N PHE A 134 -14.68 33.33 -6.36
CA PHE A 134 -14.20 34.54 -7.03
C PHE A 134 -14.65 34.60 -8.50
N PHE A 135 -14.79 33.47 -9.17
CA PHE A 135 -15.23 33.41 -10.56
C PHE A 135 -16.75 33.48 -10.71
N ASP A 136 -17.49 32.98 -9.72
CA ASP A 136 -18.95 33.00 -9.71
C ASP A 136 -19.47 33.85 -8.55
N THR A 137 -19.82 35.10 -8.84
CA THR A 137 -20.34 36.06 -7.87
C THR A 137 -21.78 35.76 -7.43
N GLN A 138 -22.47 34.83 -8.09
CA GLN A 138 -23.81 34.39 -7.68
C GLN A 138 -23.75 33.37 -6.54
N LEU A 139 -22.62 32.67 -6.37
CA LEU A 139 -22.42 31.75 -5.26
C LEU A 139 -22.10 32.53 -3.98
N VAL A 140 -23.11 32.74 -3.14
CA VAL A 140 -22.95 33.41 -1.85
C VAL A 140 -22.82 32.37 -0.73
N ILE A 141 -21.60 31.84 -0.55
CA ILE A 141 -21.27 30.94 0.57
C ILE A 141 -20.70 31.72 1.75
N ALA A 142 -21.16 31.40 2.96
CA ALA A 142 -20.61 31.95 4.19
C ALA A 142 -19.15 31.55 4.37
N ARG A 143 -18.22 32.52 4.29
CA ARG A 143 -16.77 32.29 4.44
C ARG A 143 -16.42 31.60 5.76
N GLY A 144 -17.12 31.96 6.85
CA GLY A 144 -16.96 31.32 8.15
C GLY A 144 -17.30 29.82 8.13
N TRP A 145 -18.33 29.41 7.37
CA TRP A 145 -18.67 28.00 7.19
C TRP A 145 -17.56 27.24 6.46
N LEU A 146 -16.94 27.84 5.45
CA LEU A 146 -15.79 27.23 4.76
C LEU A 146 -14.61 27.01 5.70
N VAL A 147 -14.21 28.06 6.44
CA VAL A 147 -13.08 27.96 7.39
C VAL A 147 -13.35 26.89 8.46
N MET A 148 -14.56 26.86 9.04
CA MET A 148 -14.97 25.80 9.96
C MET A 148 -14.94 24.42 9.30
N GLY A 149 -15.45 24.32 8.07
CA GLY A 149 -15.42 23.09 7.27
C GLY A 149 -14.00 22.58 7.05
N TRP A 150 -13.03 23.46 6.81
CA TRP A 150 -11.61 23.08 6.71
C TRP A 150 -11.03 22.58 8.04
N ILE A 151 -11.26 23.30 9.15
CA ILE A 151 -10.79 22.89 10.48
C ILE A 151 -11.38 21.52 10.86
N PHE A 152 -12.69 21.36 10.73
CA PHE A 152 -13.37 20.11 11.08
C PHE A 152 -13.03 18.98 10.10
N SER A 153 -12.87 19.25 8.80
CA SER A 153 -12.48 18.21 7.84
C SER A 153 -11.12 17.65 8.20
N PHE A 154 -10.14 18.52 8.45
CA PHE A 154 -8.82 18.08 8.88
C PHE A 154 -8.88 17.32 10.21
N GLY A 155 -9.56 17.87 11.22
CA GLY A 155 -9.66 17.27 12.55
C GLY A 155 -10.39 15.92 12.56
N PHE A 156 -11.56 15.81 11.93
CA PHE A 156 -12.35 14.58 11.90
C PHE A 156 -11.72 13.51 11.03
N VAL A 157 -11.17 13.85 9.86
CA VAL A 157 -10.42 12.89 9.05
C VAL A 157 -9.19 12.40 9.82
N PHE A 158 -8.46 13.29 10.50
CA PHE A 158 -7.34 12.92 11.35
C PHE A 158 -7.75 11.90 12.43
N ILE A 159 -8.81 12.19 13.19
CA ILE A 159 -9.31 11.33 14.26
C ILE A 159 -9.83 10.00 13.69
N GLY A 160 -10.63 10.05 12.61
CA GLY A 160 -11.20 8.87 11.97
C GLY A 160 -10.12 7.93 11.44
N ARG A 161 -9.08 8.46 10.79
CA ARG A 161 -7.94 7.66 10.32
C ARG A 161 -7.07 7.14 11.45
N PHE A 162 -6.87 7.93 12.51
CA PHE A 162 -6.15 7.46 13.70
C PHE A 162 -6.87 6.28 14.36
N ALA A 163 -8.19 6.39 14.54
CA ALA A 163 -9.02 5.32 15.07
C ALA A 163 -9.00 4.08 14.17
N PHE A 164 -9.15 4.26 12.86
CA PHE A 164 -9.08 3.17 11.89
C PHE A 164 -7.73 2.45 11.91
N ARG A 165 -6.63 3.21 11.95
CA ARG A 165 -5.27 2.65 12.08
C ARG A 165 -5.16 1.80 13.34
N ARG A 166 -5.65 2.31 14.48
CA ARG A 166 -5.60 1.57 15.75
C ARG A 166 -6.43 0.29 15.69
N PHE A 167 -7.59 0.35 15.04
CA PHE A 167 -8.44 -0.82 14.80
C PHE A 167 -7.74 -1.87 13.95
N ILE A 168 -7.10 -1.48 12.83
CA ILE A 168 -6.34 -2.41 11.98
C ILE A 168 -5.16 -3.04 12.74
N TYR A 169 -4.42 -2.26 13.54
CA TYR A 169 -3.33 -2.79 14.35
C TYR A 169 -3.81 -3.78 15.41
N TRP A 170 -4.92 -3.48 16.07
CA TRP A 170 -5.54 -4.40 17.00
C TRP A 170 -6.01 -5.69 16.30
N SER A 171 -6.64 -5.56 15.12
CA SER A 171 -7.07 -6.69 14.31
C SER A 171 -5.89 -7.57 13.88
N ARG A 172 -4.78 -6.94 13.47
CA ARG A 172 -3.50 -7.60 13.16
C ARG A 172 -2.93 -8.34 14.36
N SER A 173 -2.93 -7.75 15.56
CA SER A 173 -2.46 -8.45 16.76
C SER A 173 -3.23 -9.74 17.09
N ARG A 174 -4.44 -9.92 16.51
CA ARG A 174 -5.26 -11.13 16.61
C ARG A 174 -5.16 -12.06 15.40
N GLY A 175 -4.22 -11.80 14.48
CA GLY A 175 -3.98 -12.63 13.29
C GLY A 175 -4.81 -12.27 12.05
N HIS A 176 -5.66 -11.24 12.11
CA HIS A 176 -6.43 -10.79 10.94
C HIS A 176 -5.61 -9.85 10.05
N PHE A 177 -5.95 -9.78 8.75
CA PHE A 177 -5.24 -8.96 7.76
C PHE A 177 -3.72 -9.24 7.72
N MET A 178 -3.34 -10.49 8.03
CA MET A 178 -2.00 -11.02 7.95
C MET A 178 -1.74 -11.62 6.58
N THR A 179 -0.53 -11.44 6.08
CA THR A 179 -0.02 -12.03 4.85
C THR A 179 0.84 -13.23 5.22
N ALA A 180 0.37 -14.43 4.86
CA ALA A 180 1.13 -15.66 5.04
C ALA A 180 2.42 -15.59 4.21
N THR A 181 3.58 -15.68 4.88
CA THR A 181 4.88 -15.38 4.27
C THR A 181 5.89 -16.48 4.56
N TYR A 182 6.62 -16.91 3.54
CA TYR A 182 7.83 -17.72 3.68
C TYR A 182 9.09 -16.89 3.47
N ILE A 183 10.16 -17.27 4.17
CA ILE A 183 11.50 -16.72 3.97
C ILE A 183 12.37 -17.79 3.31
N VAL A 184 12.98 -17.46 2.18
CA VAL A 184 13.95 -18.33 1.50
C VAL A 184 15.35 -17.94 1.94
N GLY A 185 16.10 -18.93 2.42
CA GLY A 185 17.41 -18.75 3.03
C GLY A 185 17.28 -18.55 4.54
N ALA A 186 17.60 -19.58 5.31
CA ALA A 186 17.66 -19.57 6.77
C ALA A 186 19.03 -19.12 7.30
N ASN A 187 19.67 -18.18 6.59
CA ASN A 187 20.95 -17.62 6.97
C ASN A 187 20.78 -16.41 7.90
N ALA A 188 21.88 -15.81 8.36
CA ALA A 188 21.84 -14.66 9.27
C ALA A 188 20.99 -13.49 8.74
N GLU A 189 20.97 -13.26 7.42
CA GLU A 189 20.11 -12.23 6.82
C GLU A 189 18.63 -12.61 6.89
N GLY A 190 18.27 -13.85 6.54
CA GLY A 190 16.90 -14.35 6.63
C GLY A 190 16.35 -14.31 8.05
N VAL A 191 17.17 -14.69 9.03
CA VAL A 191 16.82 -14.61 10.46
C VAL A 191 16.64 -13.16 10.90
N ALA A 192 17.54 -12.25 10.55
CA ALA A 192 17.41 -10.83 10.89
C ALA A 192 16.15 -10.19 10.28
N ILE A 193 15.82 -10.55 9.03
CA ILE A 193 14.56 -10.12 8.40
C ILE A 193 13.37 -10.67 9.18
N ALA A 194 13.40 -11.95 9.54
CA ALA A 194 12.32 -12.59 10.27
C ALA A 194 12.09 -11.93 11.64
N GLU A 195 13.15 -11.74 12.42
CA GLU A 195 13.11 -11.05 13.71
C GLU A 195 12.52 -9.65 13.59
N HIS A 196 12.98 -8.88 12.59
CA HIS A 196 12.47 -7.53 12.35
C HIS A 196 10.97 -7.53 12.03
N LEU A 197 10.52 -8.43 11.16
CA LEU A 197 9.12 -8.53 10.76
C LEU A 197 8.22 -9.05 11.89
N MET A 198 8.70 -9.99 12.71
CA MET A 198 8.00 -10.50 13.89
C MET A 198 7.92 -9.45 15.01
N SER A 199 8.95 -8.62 15.17
CA SER A 199 8.96 -7.53 16.16
C SER A 199 7.92 -6.44 15.87
N ALA A 200 7.44 -6.35 14.62
CA ALA A 200 6.50 -5.33 14.20
C ALA A 200 5.25 -5.93 13.50
N PRO A 201 4.31 -6.55 14.26
CA PRO A 201 3.07 -7.14 13.74
C PRO A 201 2.19 -6.15 12.96
N GLN A 202 2.40 -4.85 13.17
CA GLN A 202 1.76 -3.76 12.45
C GLN A 202 1.96 -3.82 10.93
N HIS A 203 2.98 -4.54 10.42
CA HIS A 203 3.18 -4.72 8.98
C HIS A 203 2.22 -5.76 8.36
N GLY A 204 1.49 -6.53 9.18
CA GLY A 204 0.56 -7.53 8.68
C GLY A 204 1.26 -8.70 7.99
N ILE A 205 2.43 -9.10 8.50
CA ILE A 205 3.22 -10.23 8.00
C ILE A 205 3.16 -11.34 9.03
N ASN A 206 2.83 -12.55 8.58
CA ASN A 206 2.87 -13.77 9.39
C ASN A 206 3.89 -14.72 8.76
N ILE A 207 4.99 -14.97 9.47
CA ILE A 207 6.05 -15.87 9.00
C ILE A 207 5.62 -17.30 9.32
N LEU A 208 5.42 -18.10 8.28
CA LEU A 208 5.01 -19.49 8.44
C LEU A 208 6.19 -20.43 8.65
N GLY A 209 7.37 -20.09 8.15
CA GLY A 209 8.54 -20.96 8.14
C GLY A 209 9.66 -20.46 7.23
N PHE A 210 10.75 -21.21 7.23
CA PHE A 210 11.85 -21.02 6.29
C PHE A 210 11.85 -22.09 5.20
N LEU A 211 12.38 -21.72 4.04
CA LEU A 211 12.75 -22.64 2.96
C LEU A 211 14.25 -22.54 2.76
N ASP A 212 14.94 -23.66 2.92
CA ASP A 212 16.40 -23.73 2.86
C ASP A 212 16.83 -25.08 2.27
N ASP A 213 17.87 -25.08 1.44
CA ASP A 213 18.37 -26.28 0.77
C ASP A 213 19.46 -27.01 1.58
N ASN A 214 20.08 -26.33 2.54
CA ASN A 214 21.16 -26.88 3.37
C ASN A 214 20.65 -27.42 4.70
N LEU A 215 19.57 -26.86 5.23
CA LEU A 215 18.96 -27.30 6.49
C LEU A 215 17.89 -28.37 6.30
N GLY A 216 17.73 -29.24 7.30
CA GLY A 216 16.76 -30.33 7.28
C GLY A 216 15.32 -29.85 7.51
N VAL A 217 14.34 -30.57 6.95
CA VAL A 217 12.92 -30.33 7.26
C VAL A 217 12.67 -30.51 8.76
N GLY A 218 12.04 -29.52 9.40
CA GLY A 218 11.75 -29.50 10.83
C GLY A 218 12.89 -28.95 11.70
N GLU A 219 14.02 -28.57 11.10
CA GLU A 219 15.10 -27.92 11.83
C GLU A 219 14.67 -26.53 12.31
N ALA A 220 14.92 -26.26 13.60
CA ALA A 220 14.53 -25.00 14.22
C ALA A 220 15.51 -23.89 13.83
N VAL A 221 14.99 -22.83 13.22
CA VAL A 221 15.77 -21.64 12.84
C VAL A 221 15.58 -20.54 13.88
N MET A 222 14.36 -20.42 14.41
CA MET A 222 13.97 -19.47 15.45
C MET A 222 12.99 -20.13 16.43
N PRO A 223 12.71 -19.53 17.60
CA PRO A 223 11.63 -19.97 18.46
C PRO A 223 10.31 -20.06 17.67
N ASP A 224 9.71 -21.25 17.66
CA ASP A 224 8.44 -21.56 16.97
C ASP A 224 8.46 -21.44 15.42
N VAL A 225 9.62 -21.23 14.80
CA VAL A 225 9.76 -21.17 13.32
C VAL A 225 10.82 -22.15 12.84
N VAL A 226 10.40 -23.07 11.98
CA VAL A 226 11.23 -24.18 11.47
C VAL A 226 11.37 -24.13 9.95
N VAL A 227 12.27 -24.94 9.42
CA VAL A 227 12.41 -25.18 7.98
C VAL A 227 11.29 -26.12 7.51
N HIS A 228 10.47 -25.67 6.57
CA HIS A 228 9.39 -26.49 5.99
C HIS A 228 9.84 -27.34 4.81
N GLY A 229 10.98 -27.02 4.22
CA GLY A 229 11.64 -27.85 3.23
C GLY A 229 12.49 -27.09 2.23
N PRO A 230 12.99 -27.78 1.19
CA PRO A 230 13.88 -27.20 0.21
C PRO A 230 13.18 -26.18 -0.68
N THR A 231 13.95 -25.26 -1.24
CA THR A 231 13.47 -24.20 -2.13
C THR A 231 12.81 -24.77 -3.39
N LEU A 232 13.22 -25.96 -3.83
CA LEU A 232 12.62 -26.66 -4.96
C LEU A 232 11.13 -27.00 -4.74
N ARG A 233 10.70 -27.21 -3.48
CA ARG A 233 9.31 -27.51 -3.11
C ARG A 233 8.51 -26.26 -2.74
N ALA A 234 9.08 -25.08 -2.93
CA ALA A 234 8.44 -23.82 -2.54
C ALA A 234 7.06 -23.65 -3.18
N GLU A 235 6.86 -24.00 -4.45
CA GLU A 235 5.56 -23.89 -5.12
C GLU A 235 4.48 -24.80 -4.50
N GLU A 236 4.84 -26.05 -4.22
CA GLU A 236 3.96 -27.04 -3.56
C GLU A 236 3.60 -26.56 -2.15
N LEU A 237 4.59 -26.12 -1.38
CA LEU A 237 4.42 -25.64 -0.01
C LEU A 237 3.62 -24.33 0.03
N CYS A 238 3.85 -23.42 -0.92
CA CYS A 238 3.07 -22.19 -1.04
C CYS A 238 1.59 -22.50 -1.31
N THR A 239 1.31 -23.44 -2.21
CA THR A 239 -0.07 -23.86 -2.51
C THR A 239 -0.71 -24.57 -1.31
N LYS A 240 0.02 -25.47 -0.65
CA LYS A 240 -0.47 -26.26 0.49
C LYS A 240 -0.78 -25.41 1.72
N PHE A 241 0.07 -24.43 2.03
CA PHE A 241 -0.06 -23.58 3.21
C PHE A 241 -0.69 -22.21 2.94
N GLY A 242 -1.12 -21.95 1.69
CA GLY A 242 -1.77 -20.70 1.32
C GLY A 242 -0.86 -19.48 1.45
N VAL A 243 0.42 -19.63 1.09
CA VAL A 243 1.42 -18.55 1.19
C VAL A 243 1.17 -17.51 0.11
N GLU A 244 1.16 -16.25 0.51
CA GLU A 244 0.86 -15.10 -0.35
C GLU A 244 2.13 -14.28 -0.66
N ARG A 245 3.19 -14.47 0.13
CA ARG A 245 4.46 -13.76 -0.01
C ARG A 245 5.65 -14.65 0.22
N LEU A 246 6.66 -14.47 -0.63
CA LEU A 246 7.96 -15.08 -0.51
C LEU A 246 8.99 -13.97 -0.33
N ILE A 247 9.74 -14.00 0.76
CA ILE A 247 10.85 -13.07 0.98
C ILE A 247 12.14 -13.85 0.80
N VAL A 248 13.02 -13.36 -0.07
CA VAL A 248 14.25 -14.05 -0.44
C VAL A 248 15.43 -13.32 0.18
N ALA A 249 16.13 -13.98 1.11
CA ALA A 249 17.39 -13.51 1.66
C ALA A 249 18.51 -13.77 0.64
N THR A 250 18.94 -12.69 -0.02
CA THR A 250 19.79 -12.80 -1.21
C THR A 250 21.25 -13.13 -0.92
N SER A 251 21.72 -12.94 0.32
CA SER A 251 23.09 -13.28 0.73
C SER A 251 23.39 -14.78 0.78
N GLY A 252 22.37 -15.63 0.81
CA GLY A 252 22.51 -17.08 0.94
C GLY A 252 22.16 -17.88 -0.30
N ILE A 253 21.86 -17.22 -1.42
CA ILE A 253 21.29 -17.85 -2.62
C ILE A 253 22.09 -17.46 -3.85
N ASP A 254 22.51 -18.46 -4.62
CA ASP A 254 23.21 -18.24 -5.88
C ASP A 254 22.33 -17.55 -6.93
N ARG A 255 22.94 -16.75 -7.80
CA ARG A 255 22.22 -15.99 -8.85
C ARG A 255 21.37 -16.88 -9.74
N GLU A 256 21.82 -18.09 -10.04
CA GLU A 256 21.08 -19.04 -10.86
C GLU A 256 19.81 -19.52 -10.14
N ASP A 257 19.90 -19.83 -8.85
CA ASP A 257 18.76 -20.28 -8.05
C ASP A 257 17.76 -19.14 -7.83
N LEU A 258 18.24 -17.91 -7.66
CA LEU A 258 17.38 -16.73 -7.65
C LEU A 258 16.60 -16.58 -8.97
N GLN A 259 17.28 -16.71 -10.12
CA GLN A 259 16.60 -16.65 -11.43
C GLN A 259 15.61 -17.80 -11.63
N ARG A 260 15.94 -19.01 -11.18
CA ARG A 260 15.04 -20.17 -11.23
C ARG A 260 13.80 -19.92 -10.37
N MET A 261 13.97 -19.38 -9.16
CA MET A 261 12.85 -19.01 -8.29
C MET A 261 11.97 -17.93 -8.92
N PHE A 262 12.56 -16.86 -9.46
CA PHE A 262 11.79 -15.84 -10.19
C PHE A 262 11.01 -16.47 -11.34
N LYS A 263 11.64 -17.26 -12.20
CA LYS A 263 10.93 -17.93 -13.32
C LYS A 263 9.81 -18.85 -12.84
N ARG A 264 9.97 -19.52 -11.70
CA ARG A 264 8.95 -20.39 -11.11
C ARG A 264 7.76 -19.59 -10.58
N PHE A 265 8.03 -18.52 -9.83
CA PHE A 265 6.98 -17.74 -9.15
C PHE A 265 6.39 -16.60 -9.99
N VAL A 266 7.04 -16.17 -11.07
CA VAL A 266 6.49 -15.18 -12.02
C VAL A 266 5.20 -15.68 -12.67
N ASN A 267 5.01 -16.99 -12.80
CA ASN A 267 3.81 -17.60 -13.39
C ASN A 267 2.77 -18.01 -12.33
N VAL A 268 3.03 -17.78 -11.05
CA VAL A 268 2.09 -18.08 -9.97
C VAL A 268 1.39 -16.77 -9.58
N ASP A 269 0.19 -16.57 -10.12
CA ASP A 269 -0.56 -15.30 -10.00
C ASP A 269 -0.81 -14.82 -8.55
N ASP A 270 -0.70 -15.70 -7.56
CA ASP A 270 -1.08 -15.42 -6.16
C ASP A 270 0.11 -15.20 -5.19
N VAL A 271 1.37 -15.37 -5.62
CA VAL A 271 2.54 -15.25 -4.73
C VAL A 271 3.38 -14.04 -5.09
N SER A 272 3.51 -13.10 -4.15
CA SER A 272 4.40 -11.93 -4.31
C SER A 272 5.83 -12.25 -3.84
N VAL A 273 6.82 -12.06 -4.71
CA VAL A 273 8.25 -12.30 -4.37
C VAL A 273 8.94 -10.99 -4.04
N TRP A 274 9.52 -10.89 -2.85
CA TRP A 274 10.27 -9.74 -2.34
C TRP A 274 11.73 -10.15 -2.13
N LEU A 275 12.68 -9.29 -2.50
CA LEU A 275 14.10 -9.53 -2.30
C LEU A 275 14.64 -8.63 -1.20
N SER A 276 15.57 -9.15 -0.41
CA SER A 276 16.37 -8.31 0.46
C SER A 276 17.28 -7.37 -0.33
N SER A 277 17.67 -6.25 0.29
CA SER A 277 18.41 -5.15 -0.36
C SER A 277 19.78 -5.55 -0.91
N GLY A 278 20.34 -6.70 -0.51
CA GLY A 278 21.66 -7.18 -0.93
C GLY A 278 21.82 -7.36 -2.45
N MET A 279 20.73 -7.47 -3.22
CA MET A 279 20.77 -7.60 -4.68
C MET A 279 20.08 -6.50 -5.48
N TYR A 280 19.42 -5.52 -4.85
CA TYR A 280 18.77 -4.44 -5.59
C TYR A 280 19.80 -3.64 -6.41
N GLU A 281 20.99 -3.41 -5.86
CA GLU A 281 22.12 -2.77 -6.56
C GLU A 281 22.60 -3.55 -7.80
N MET A 282 22.54 -4.88 -7.77
CA MET A 282 22.97 -5.75 -8.86
C MET A 282 21.93 -5.89 -9.99
N LEU A 283 20.65 -5.66 -9.70
CA LEU A 283 19.58 -5.69 -10.72
C LEU A 283 19.35 -4.31 -11.35
N THR A 284 19.62 -3.21 -10.64
CA THR A 284 19.57 -1.85 -11.21
C THR A 284 20.78 -1.50 -12.07
N THR A 285 21.89 -2.21 -11.90
CA THR A 285 22.97 -2.18 -12.88
C THR A 285 22.58 -3.10 -14.02
N GLY A 286 21.97 -2.53 -15.07
CA GLY A 286 21.84 -3.17 -16.37
C GLY A 286 23.21 -3.46 -16.97
N VAL A 287 23.95 -4.41 -16.39
CA VAL A 287 25.22 -4.88 -16.92
C VAL A 287 24.89 -5.82 -18.07
N ARG A 288 24.83 -5.23 -19.26
CA ARG A 288 25.03 -5.98 -20.48
C ARG A 288 26.54 -6.22 -20.56
N VAL A 289 26.98 -7.44 -20.26
CA VAL A 289 28.31 -7.89 -20.68
C VAL A 289 28.24 -7.96 -22.21
N GLN A 290 28.95 -7.06 -22.86
CA GLN A 290 29.16 -7.12 -24.30
C GLN A 290 30.66 -7.34 -24.49
N ASP A 291 31.02 -8.57 -24.87
CA ASP A 291 32.41 -8.91 -25.19
C ASP A 291 32.81 -8.16 -26.45
N ILE A 292 33.76 -7.24 -26.32
CA ILE A 292 34.48 -6.65 -27.45
C ILE A 292 35.97 -6.85 -27.17
N GLY A 293 36.49 -8.00 -27.59
CA GLY A 293 37.90 -8.36 -27.42
C GLY A 293 38.32 -8.76 -25.99
N SER A 294 39.62 -8.97 -25.81
CA SER A 294 40.24 -9.69 -24.68
C SER A 294 40.49 -8.88 -23.40
N MET A 295 39.75 -7.79 -23.13
CA MET A 295 39.89 -7.04 -21.88
C MET A 295 38.55 -6.60 -21.27
N ALA A 296 38.37 -6.91 -19.98
CA ALA A 296 37.20 -6.51 -19.19
C ALA A 296 37.40 -5.11 -18.60
N MET A 297 36.54 -4.17 -18.94
CA MET A 297 36.50 -2.84 -18.32
C MET A 297 35.16 -2.61 -17.60
N ILE A 298 35.23 -2.13 -16.36
CA ILE A 298 34.08 -1.75 -15.54
C ILE A 298 33.85 -0.24 -15.71
N SER A 299 32.69 0.15 -16.21
CA SER A 299 32.24 1.56 -16.20
C SER A 299 31.15 1.72 -15.14
N VAL A 300 31.44 2.55 -14.13
CA VAL A 300 30.47 2.98 -13.13
C VAL A 300 29.82 4.26 -13.63
N ASN A 301 28.57 4.18 -14.05
CA ASN A 301 27.81 5.40 -14.36
C ASN A 301 27.20 5.94 -13.07
N ARG A 302 27.49 7.21 -12.75
CA ARG A 302 26.96 7.85 -11.55
C ARG A 302 25.44 7.99 -11.63
N VAL A 303 24.80 7.80 -10.48
CA VAL A 303 23.39 8.10 -10.22
C VAL A 303 23.06 9.47 -10.80
N ARG A 304 22.18 9.48 -11.81
CA ARG A 304 21.51 10.70 -12.23
C ARG A 304 20.56 11.10 -11.11
N LEU A 305 20.98 12.08 -10.31
CA LEU A 305 20.04 12.86 -9.52
C LEU A 305 19.00 13.44 -10.48
N THR A 306 17.75 13.14 -10.21
CA THR A 306 16.55 13.67 -10.86
C THR A 306 16.66 15.19 -10.98
N GLY A 307 16.70 15.71 -12.21
CA GLY A 307 16.71 17.15 -12.49
C GLY A 307 15.52 17.92 -11.89
N ILE A 308 14.46 17.20 -11.48
CA ILE A 308 13.28 17.76 -10.83
C ILE A 308 13.61 18.40 -9.48
N ASN A 309 14.56 17.85 -8.70
CA ASN A 309 14.94 18.45 -7.41
C ASN A 309 15.71 19.77 -7.60
N MET A 310 16.45 19.91 -8.70
CA MET A 310 17.18 21.13 -9.03
C MET A 310 16.21 22.23 -9.48
N ILE A 311 15.22 21.90 -10.31
CA ILE A 311 14.16 22.84 -10.71
C ILE A 311 13.34 23.28 -9.49
N MET A 312 12.99 22.36 -8.60
CA MET A 312 12.19 22.69 -7.42
C MET A 312 12.94 23.59 -6.43
N LYS A 313 14.26 23.39 -6.29
CA LYS A 313 15.11 24.28 -5.48
C LYS A 313 15.28 25.66 -6.14
N SER A 314 15.52 25.71 -7.44
CA SER A 314 15.62 26.99 -8.16
C SER A 314 14.33 27.80 -8.10
N ALA A 315 13.16 27.15 -8.16
CA ALA A 315 11.87 27.82 -7.99
C ALA A 315 11.67 28.37 -6.57
N MET A 316 12.07 27.60 -5.54
CA MET A 316 12.05 28.07 -4.15
C MET A 316 12.96 29.28 -3.94
N ASP A 317 14.18 29.24 -4.46
CA ASP A 317 15.15 30.34 -4.29
C ASP A 317 14.67 31.61 -5.01
N TYR A 318 14.02 31.48 -6.18
CA TYR A 318 13.42 32.61 -6.90
C TYR A 318 12.23 33.22 -6.18
N ILE A 319 11.33 32.39 -5.64
CA ILE A 319 10.16 32.87 -4.88
C ILE A 319 10.63 33.54 -3.58
N GLY A 320 11.61 32.95 -2.89
CA GLY A 320 12.22 33.54 -1.70
C GLY A 320 12.89 34.88 -1.99
N ALA A 321 13.62 35.00 -3.11
CA ALA A 321 14.26 36.24 -3.52
C ALA A 321 13.24 37.34 -3.87
N VAL A 322 12.14 36.99 -4.55
CA VAL A 322 11.08 37.96 -4.89
C VAL A 322 10.35 38.43 -3.64
N LEU A 323 10.06 37.53 -2.69
CA LEU A 323 9.42 37.89 -1.42
C LEU A 323 10.32 38.72 -0.50
N ALA A 324 11.64 38.60 -0.60
CA ALA A 324 12.59 39.41 0.16
C ALA A 324 12.81 40.81 -0.44
N LEU A 325 12.36 41.05 -1.66
CA LEU A 325 12.56 42.31 -2.40
C LEU A 325 11.33 43.24 -2.34
N ILE A 326 10.19 42.73 -1.88
CA ILE A 326 8.97 43.49 -1.54
C ILE A 326 9.03 43.85 -0.05
#